data_AF-A0A913ZIJ9-F1
#
_entry.id   AF-A0A913ZIJ9-F1
#
_cell.length_a   1.000
_cell.length_b   1.000
_cell.length_c   1.000
_cell.angle_alpha   90.00
_cell.angle_beta   90.00
_cell.angle_gamma   90.00
#
_symmetry.space_group_name_H-M   'P 1'
#
loop_
_entity.id
_entity.type
_entity.pdbx_description
1 polymer ?
#
loop_
_entity_poly.entity_id
_entity_poly.type
_entity_poly.pdbx_seq_one_letter_code
_entity_poly.pdbx_strand_id
1 'polypeptide(L)'
;MGTERSSSAVRCEPKQRIVFVKTHKTGSSTVTTMLQRYGYKNNLNFALPTRNHYFYQFVKFRASRVFQYDLKDAKGNLVWPALGGFHILASHARYNRSEQDALIPNAFYFTIIREPASQFESAFNFYHMNRRMPKHAMADMFQIPPKWFSTKVKHFFPFMRNGQMFDLGLDQETQDNKTVGETFEALSHEMDLVMITEYFDESLILLKEMLCWDFDDITYVSQLVRKSSARKNLSSDLMEKIYKLNHADVKLYRHFNRTLWDKIHAYGPGFQDDLETFRQINAAVNEQCLTNATMSFTRSQKISQYALPQNTSEKCRDYIRLDERWVPMLRDYMARKSSAFMNNDLQRNRLSKNQTVGFNNIK
;
A
#
# COMPACT_ATOMS: atom_id res chain seq x y z
N MET A 1 -44.50 -2.82 -29.06
CA MET A 1 -43.99 -1.53 -28.54
C MET A 1 -42.78 -1.83 -27.68
N GLY A 2 -41.59 -1.74 -28.28
CA GLY A 2 -40.33 -1.90 -27.57
C GLY A 2 -39.94 -0.57 -26.93
N THR A 3 -39.56 -0.60 -25.67
CA THR A 3 -38.87 0.51 -25.01
C THR A 3 -37.42 0.10 -24.82
N GLU A 4 -36.57 0.60 -25.72
CA GLU A 4 -35.12 0.59 -25.59
C GLU A 4 -34.73 1.33 -24.31
N ARG A 5 -34.11 0.62 -23.36
CA ARG A 5 -33.33 1.26 -22.30
C ARG A 5 -31.99 1.69 -22.88
N SER A 6 -31.95 2.91 -23.42
CA SER A 6 -30.69 3.64 -23.59
C SER A 6 -30.26 4.15 -22.22
N SER A 7 -29.51 3.34 -21.47
CA SER A 7 -28.68 3.85 -20.39
C SER A 7 -27.27 4.03 -20.94
N SER A 8 -26.95 5.25 -21.36
CA SER A 8 -25.57 5.65 -21.62
C SER A 8 -24.79 5.50 -20.31
N ALA A 9 -24.12 4.37 -20.11
CA ALA A 9 -23.17 4.19 -19.02
C ALA A 9 -22.12 5.30 -19.18
N VAL A 10 -22.08 6.22 -18.21
CA VAL A 10 -21.03 7.24 -18.16
C VAL A 10 -19.72 6.48 -17.99
N ARG A 11 -18.91 6.45 -19.05
CA ARG A 11 -17.61 5.81 -19.03
C ARG A 11 -16.71 6.63 -18.11
N CYS A 12 -16.37 6.08 -16.95
CA CYS A 12 -15.48 6.75 -16.03
C CYS A 12 -14.02 6.44 -16.39
N GLU A 13 -13.13 7.42 -16.18
CA GLU A 13 -11.72 7.30 -16.56
C GLU A 13 -10.88 6.70 -15.42
N PRO A 14 -10.01 5.71 -15.70
CA PRO A 14 -9.17 5.09 -14.69
C PRO A 14 -8.31 6.10 -13.93
N LYS A 15 -8.44 6.13 -12.59
CA LYS A 15 -7.62 6.97 -11.73
C LYS A 15 -6.19 6.42 -11.67
N GLN A 16 -5.23 7.31 -11.92
CA GLN A 16 -3.80 6.96 -11.96
C GLN A 16 -2.97 7.58 -10.83
N ARG A 17 -3.47 8.66 -10.22
CA ARG A 17 -2.83 9.32 -9.07
C ARG A 17 -3.34 8.70 -7.79
N ILE A 18 -2.49 7.96 -7.10
CA ILE A 18 -2.87 7.09 -6.00
C ILE A 18 -1.84 7.19 -4.88
N VAL A 19 -2.32 7.46 -3.67
CA VAL A 19 -1.55 7.35 -2.44
C VAL A 19 -2.14 6.25 -1.59
N PHE A 20 -1.44 5.14 -1.49
CA PHE A 20 -1.78 4.04 -0.61
C PHE A 20 -0.94 4.12 0.66
N VAL A 21 -1.59 4.44 1.77
CA VAL A 21 -0.95 4.52 3.08
C VAL A 21 -0.86 3.12 3.68
N LYS A 22 0.22 2.42 3.34
CA LYS A 22 0.46 1.03 3.76
C LYS A 22 0.61 0.92 5.28
N THR A 23 -0.27 0.17 5.93
CA THR A 23 -0.19 -0.15 7.38
C THR A 23 0.44 -1.53 7.63
N HIS A 24 0.98 -1.73 8.81
CA HIS A 24 1.64 -2.97 9.20
C HIS A 24 0.66 -4.08 9.57
N LYS A 25 0.87 -5.27 9.00
CA LYS A 25 0.20 -6.54 9.36
C LYS A 25 -1.30 -6.62 9.05
N THR A 26 -1.71 -5.89 8.03
CA THR A 26 -3.08 -5.72 7.54
C THR A 26 -3.30 -6.29 6.13
N GLY A 27 -2.44 -7.21 5.68
CA GLY A 27 -2.49 -7.69 4.28
C GLY A 27 -2.04 -6.65 3.23
N SER A 28 -1.55 -5.49 3.68
CA SER A 28 -1.16 -4.36 2.83
C SER A 28 -0.08 -4.65 1.79
N SER A 29 0.76 -5.68 1.98
CA SER A 29 1.72 -6.09 0.94
C SER A 29 1.04 -6.58 -0.34
N THR A 30 -0.11 -7.26 -0.25
CA THR A 30 -0.88 -7.69 -1.43
C THR A 30 -1.38 -6.50 -2.22
N VAL A 31 -1.89 -5.48 -1.53
CA VAL A 31 -2.33 -4.22 -2.16
C VAL A 31 -1.13 -3.49 -2.77
N THR A 32 0.01 -3.41 -2.07
CA THR A 32 1.23 -2.79 -2.62
C THR A 32 1.65 -3.44 -3.94
N THR A 33 1.72 -4.77 -4.02
CA THR A 33 2.18 -5.44 -5.24
C THR A 33 1.17 -5.33 -6.38
N MET A 34 -0.14 -5.29 -6.06
CA MET A 34 -1.20 -4.98 -7.01
C MET A 34 -1.02 -3.58 -7.62
N LEU A 35 -0.80 -2.54 -6.81
CA LEU A 35 -0.54 -1.17 -7.26
C LEU A 35 0.76 -1.05 -8.07
N GLN A 36 1.81 -1.76 -7.66
CA GLN A 36 3.09 -1.82 -8.37
C GLN A 36 2.94 -2.43 -9.77
N ARG A 37 2.20 -3.54 -9.87
CA ARG A 37 1.88 -4.18 -11.14
C ARG A 37 1.02 -3.28 -12.03
N TYR A 38 -0.05 -2.68 -11.48
CA TYR A 38 -0.92 -1.76 -12.21
C TYR A 38 -0.12 -0.58 -12.79
N GLY A 39 0.68 0.09 -11.95
CA GLY A 39 1.45 1.24 -12.42
C GLY A 39 2.53 0.88 -13.42
N TYR A 40 3.15 -0.31 -13.31
CA TYR A 40 4.12 -0.78 -14.28
C TYR A 40 3.46 -1.04 -15.65
N LYS A 41 2.34 -1.77 -15.68
CA LYS A 41 1.55 -2.06 -16.88
C LYS A 41 1.05 -0.80 -17.58
N ASN A 42 0.67 0.22 -16.80
CA ASN A 42 0.11 1.48 -17.31
C ASN A 42 1.15 2.60 -17.48
N ASN A 43 2.44 2.25 -17.48
CA ASN A 43 3.54 3.18 -17.69
C ASN A 43 3.54 4.41 -16.73
N LEU A 44 3.14 4.23 -15.47
CA LEU A 44 3.03 5.29 -14.46
C LEU A 44 4.36 5.58 -13.77
N ASN A 45 4.43 6.68 -13.01
CA ASN A 45 5.63 7.12 -12.30
C ASN A 45 5.46 6.86 -10.79
N PHE A 46 6.48 6.28 -10.16
CA PHE A 46 6.40 5.83 -8.76
C PHE A 46 7.19 6.70 -7.80
N ALA A 47 6.57 7.10 -6.69
CA ALA A 47 7.26 7.67 -5.56
C ALA A 47 7.94 6.55 -4.75
N LEU A 48 9.21 6.28 -5.05
CA LEU A 48 9.96 5.17 -4.47
C LEU A 48 11.01 5.64 -3.45
N PRO A 49 11.32 4.82 -2.43
CA PRO A 49 12.48 5.03 -1.58
C PRO A 49 13.80 4.80 -2.34
N THR A 50 14.86 5.52 -1.94
CA THR A 50 16.17 5.50 -2.61
C THR A 50 16.95 4.20 -2.47
N ARG A 51 16.77 3.44 -1.37
CA ARG A 51 17.57 2.23 -1.09
C ARG A 51 16.73 0.98 -0.86
N ASN A 52 15.95 0.97 0.22
CA ASN A 52 15.10 -0.17 0.60
C ASN A 52 13.78 -0.18 -0.18
N HIS A 53 12.86 -1.08 0.17
CA HIS A 53 11.48 -1.08 -0.36
C HIS A 53 10.48 -0.26 0.49
N TYR A 54 10.98 0.42 1.54
CA TYR A 54 10.21 1.29 2.44
C TYR A 54 10.95 2.59 2.76
N PHE A 55 10.20 3.62 3.11
CA PHE A 55 10.70 4.87 3.69
C PHE A 55 10.94 4.70 5.20
N TYR A 56 11.75 5.57 5.80
CA TYR A 56 12.07 5.47 7.23
C TYR A 56 10.80 5.53 8.10
N GLN A 57 10.50 4.43 8.80
CA GLN A 57 9.18 4.15 9.39
C GLN A 57 8.95 4.80 10.76
N PHE A 58 9.96 5.47 11.34
CA PHE A 58 9.82 6.10 12.66
C PHE A 58 9.51 7.59 12.60
N VAL A 59 9.40 8.15 11.40
CA VAL A 59 9.00 9.54 11.20
C VAL A 59 8.01 9.62 10.05
N LYS A 60 7.20 10.66 10.07
CA LYS A 60 6.27 11.00 8.99
C LYS A 60 6.99 11.13 7.66
N PHE A 61 6.29 10.77 6.58
CA PHE A 61 6.82 10.85 5.22
C PHE A 61 7.30 12.27 4.88
N ARG A 62 8.33 12.35 4.03
CA ARG A 62 8.82 13.59 3.43
C ARG A 62 9.12 13.34 1.95
N ALA A 63 8.61 14.20 1.08
CA ALA A 63 8.75 14.10 -0.36
C ALA A 63 10.22 14.11 -0.80
N SER A 64 11.07 14.87 -0.10
CA SER A 64 12.52 14.93 -0.36
C SER A 64 13.27 13.61 -0.21
N ARG A 65 12.64 12.55 0.33
CA ARG A 65 13.22 11.20 0.43
C ARG A 65 12.89 10.31 -0.76
N VAL A 66 12.09 10.80 -1.71
CA VAL A 66 11.76 10.09 -2.93
C VAL A 66 12.98 10.01 -3.84
N PHE A 67 13.19 8.84 -4.41
CA PHE A 67 14.24 8.59 -5.38
C PHE A 67 14.15 9.58 -6.55
N GLN A 68 15.26 10.27 -6.84
CA GLN A 68 15.35 11.30 -7.89
C GLN A 68 14.40 12.49 -7.70
N TYR A 69 13.92 12.76 -6.48
CA TYR A 69 12.98 13.87 -6.21
C TYR A 69 13.44 15.21 -6.78
N ASP A 70 14.70 15.57 -6.56
CA ASP A 70 15.33 16.83 -6.95
C ASP A 70 16.18 16.70 -8.22
N LEU A 71 15.99 15.63 -9.00
CA LEU A 71 16.74 15.42 -10.24
C LEU A 71 16.46 16.55 -11.23
N LYS A 72 17.53 17.18 -11.72
CA LYS A 72 17.49 18.27 -12.68
C LYS A 72 18.08 17.86 -14.02
N ASP A 73 17.54 18.42 -15.10
CA ASP A 73 18.14 18.35 -16.43
C ASP A 73 19.36 19.28 -16.56
N ALA A 74 19.97 19.32 -17.75
CA ALA A 74 21.14 20.17 -18.03
C ALA A 74 20.83 21.68 -17.96
N LYS A 75 19.56 22.08 -17.96
CA LYS A 75 19.10 23.46 -17.82
C LYS A 75 18.75 23.83 -16.38
N GLY A 76 18.84 22.87 -15.44
CA GLY A 76 18.48 23.06 -14.05
C GLY A 76 17.00 22.89 -13.74
N ASN A 77 16.17 22.45 -14.70
CA ASN A 77 14.75 22.21 -14.50
C ASN A 77 14.52 20.83 -13.87
N LEU A 78 13.52 20.72 -12.98
CA LEU A 78 13.14 19.44 -12.38
C LEU A 78 12.60 18.48 -13.44
N VAL A 79 13.12 17.25 -13.45
CA VAL A 79 12.79 16.23 -14.44
C VAL A 79 11.37 15.67 -14.26
N TRP A 80 10.98 15.34 -13.02
CA TRP A 80 9.71 14.67 -12.78
C TRP A 80 8.47 15.49 -13.10
N PRO A 81 8.38 16.80 -12.75
CA PRO A 81 7.28 17.63 -13.19
C PRO A 81 7.12 17.64 -14.73
N ALA A 82 8.22 17.71 -15.48
CA ALA A 82 8.20 17.64 -16.94
C ALA A 82 7.77 16.26 -17.50
N LEU A 83 7.93 15.20 -16.70
CA LEU A 83 7.46 13.85 -16.99
C LEU A 83 6.05 13.55 -16.43
N GLY A 84 5.27 14.58 -16.09
CA GLY A 84 3.90 14.44 -15.57
C GLY A 84 3.79 14.26 -14.06
N GLY A 85 4.91 14.33 -13.33
CA GLY A 85 4.99 14.16 -11.89
C GLY A 85 4.93 12.69 -11.45
N PHE A 86 4.82 12.47 -10.14
CA PHE A 86 4.61 11.15 -9.57
C PHE A 86 3.12 10.77 -9.59
N HIS A 87 2.85 9.49 -9.78
CA HIS A 87 1.50 8.94 -9.90
C HIS A 87 1.16 8.03 -8.72
N ILE A 88 2.07 7.12 -8.32
CA ILE A 88 1.78 6.12 -7.29
C ILE A 88 2.77 6.19 -6.13
N LEU A 89 2.25 6.28 -4.90
CA LEU A 89 2.98 5.99 -3.66
C LEU A 89 2.35 4.76 -3.00
N ALA A 90 3.07 3.63 -3.00
CA ALA A 90 2.59 2.35 -2.43
C ALA A 90 3.60 1.66 -1.50
N SER A 91 4.87 2.09 -1.51
CA SER A 91 5.88 1.65 -0.55
C SER A 91 5.53 2.11 0.86
N HIS A 92 5.98 1.38 1.89
CA HIS A 92 5.68 1.75 3.28
C HIS A 92 6.20 3.17 3.61
N ALA A 93 5.28 4.06 3.95
CA ALA A 93 5.51 5.46 4.29
C ALA A 93 4.50 5.87 5.36
N ARG A 94 4.95 6.43 6.48
CA ARG A 94 4.04 6.97 7.50
C ARG A 94 3.27 8.16 6.93
N TYR A 95 1.97 8.22 7.21
CA TYR A 95 1.08 9.24 6.70
C TYR A 95 1.58 10.66 7.02
N ASN A 96 1.55 11.50 6.00
CA ASN A 96 1.80 12.93 6.11
C ASN A 96 1.07 13.61 4.95
N ARG A 97 -0.18 14.01 5.20
CA ARG A 97 -1.06 14.52 4.14
C ARG A 97 -0.42 15.64 3.33
N SER A 98 0.16 16.64 3.98
CA SER A 98 0.74 17.80 3.28
C SER A 98 1.88 17.40 2.34
N GLU A 99 2.82 16.56 2.80
CA GLU A 99 3.95 16.11 1.98
C GLU A 99 3.52 15.16 0.85
N GLN A 100 2.53 14.30 1.11
CA GLN A 100 2.03 13.35 0.11
C GLN A 100 1.20 14.06 -0.96
N ASP A 101 0.39 15.04 -0.58
CA ASP A 101 -0.46 15.81 -1.49
C ASP A 101 0.38 16.75 -2.37
N ALA A 102 1.40 17.39 -1.80
CA ALA A 102 2.36 18.17 -2.56
C ALA A 102 3.12 17.32 -3.60
N LEU A 103 3.39 16.05 -3.29
CA LEU A 103 4.11 15.14 -4.18
C LEU A 103 3.21 14.57 -5.29
N ILE A 104 1.99 14.16 -4.93
CA ILE A 104 1.00 13.55 -5.84
C ILE A 104 -0.33 14.30 -5.66
N PRO A 105 -0.48 15.47 -6.32
CA PRO A 105 -1.69 16.28 -6.17
C PRO A 105 -2.92 15.56 -6.76
N ASN A 106 -4.10 15.77 -6.17
CA ASN A 106 -5.36 15.16 -6.58
C ASN A 106 -5.33 13.62 -6.60
N ALA A 107 -4.54 13.01 -5.71
CA ALA A 107 -4.50 11.57 -5.59
C ALA A 107 -5.76 11.01 -4.92
N PHE A 108 -6.12 9.79 -5.30
CA PHE A 108 -7.00 8.94 -4.51
C PHE A 108 -6.22 8.40 -3.30
N TYR A 109 -6.66 8.76 -2.09
CA TYR A 109 -6.08 8.36 -0.83
C TYR A 109 -6.83 7.17 -0.26
N PHE A 110 -6.12 6.08 -0.04
CA PHE A 110 -6.70 4.94 0.65
C PHE A 110 -5.69 4.19 1.52
N THR A 111 -6.24 3.39 2.42
CA THR A 111 -5.45 2.52 3.29
C THR A 111 -6.19 1.20 3.50
N ILE A 112 -5.57 0.28 4.23
CA ILE A 112 -6.18 -0.94 4.71
C ILE A 112 -5.90 -1.08 6.20
N ILE A 113 -6.91 -1.47 6.95
CA ILE A 113 -6.78 -1.76 8.38
C ILE A 113 -7.27 -3.18 8.67
N ARG A 114 -7.08 -3.62 9.90
CA ARG A 114 -7.41 -4.96 10.38
C ARG A 114 -7.97 -4.87 11.80
N GLU A 115 -8.78 -5.84 12.17
CA GLU A 115 -9.27 -6.00 13.53
C GLU A 115 -8.09 -5.91 14.53
N PRO A 116 -8.13 -5.00 15.53
CA PRO A 116 -6.95 -4.66 16.32
C PRO A 116 -6.31 -5.83 17.08
N ALA A 117 -7.09 -6.78 17.59
CA ALA A 117 -6.52 -7.94 18.29
C ALA A 117 -5.80 -8.88 17.32
N SER A 118 -6.36 -9.09 16.13
CA SER A 118 -5.80 -9.88 15.05
C SER A 118 -4.55 -9.24 14.44
N GLN A 119 -4.55 -7.92 14.28
CA GLN A 119 -3.36 -7.15 13.86
C GLN A 119 -2.25 -7.29 14.90
N PHE A 120 -2.57 -7.08 16.18
CA PHE A 120 -1.63 -7.18 17.29
C PHE A 120 -1.00 -8.58 17.38
N GLU A 121 -1.82 -9.63 17.28
CA GLU A 121 -1.37 -11.03 17.26
C GLU A 121 -0.40 -11.26 16.10
N SER A 122 -0.69 -10.68 14.93
CA SER A 122 0.19 -10.76 13.79
C SER A 122 1.49 -9.98 13.96
N ALA A 123 1.48 -8.80 14.58
CA ALA A 123 2.68 -8.01 14.86
C ALA A 123 3.55 -8.72 15.89
N PHE A 124 2.97 -9.20 16.98
CA PHE A 124 3.66 -9.92 18.05
C PHE A 124 4.49 -11.10 17.52
N ASN A 125 3.90 -11.93 16.67
CA ASN A 125 4.59 -13.09 16.09
C ASN A 125 5.64 -12.68 15.05
N PHE A 126 5.31 -11.72 14.18
CA PHE A 126 6.19 -11.27 13.11
C PHE A 126 7.49 -10.64 13.65
N TYR A 127 7.38 -9.82 14.69
CA TYR A 127 8.53 -9.20 15.35
C TYR A 127 9.16 -10.10 16.42
N HIS A 128 8.73 -11.38 16.52
CA HIS A 128 9.18 -12.37 17.50
C HIS A 128 9.26 -11.83 18.93
N MET A 129 8.17 -11.19 19.37
CA MET A 129 8.09 -10.57 20.69
C MET A 129 8.19 -11.57 21.82
N ASN A 130 7.70 -12.79 21.61
CA ASN A 130 7.90 -13.91 22.53
C ASN A 130 9.38 -14.17 22.87
N ARG A 131 10.31 -13.91 21.95
CA ARG A 131 11.76 -14.10 22.17
C ARG A 131 12.44 -12.86 22.75
N ARG A 132 11.78 -11.71 22.72
CA ARG A 132 12.32 -10.42 23.18
C ARG A 132 11.88 -10.09 24.59
N MET A 133 10.68 -10.51 24.98
CA MET A 133 10.14 -10.28 26.31
C MET A 133 10.76 -11.24 27.33
N PRO A 134 10.89 -10.83 28.61
CA PRO A 134 11.38 -11.70 29.68
C PRO A 134 10.51 -12.94 29.89
N LYS A 135 9.21 -12.80 29.60
CA LYS A 135 8.24 -13.89 29.58
C LYS A 135 7.75 -14.10 28.14
N HIS A 136 7.58 -15.35 27.73
CA HIS A 136 7.39 -15.69 26.32
C HIS A 136 5.94 -15.62 25.83
N ALA A 137 4.94 -15.67 26.72
CA ALA A 137 3.54 -15.65 26.30
C ALA A 137 3.06 -14.21 26.02
N MET A 138 2.12 -14.08 25.09
CA MET A 138 1.54 -12.78 24.74
C MET A 138 0.80 -12.15 25.92
N ALA A 139 0.08 -12.96 26.70
CA ALA A 139 -0.65 -12.49 27.88
C ALA A 139 0.28 -11.89 28.95
N ASP A 140 1.53 -12.35 29.02
CA ASP A 140 2.51 -11.83 29.97
C ASP A 140 2.94 -10.40 29.66
N MET A 141 2.71 -9.93 28.43
CA MET A 141 3.01 -8.55 28.03
C MET A 141 2.34 -7.53 28.94
N PHE A 142 1.12 -7.82 29.41
CA PHE A 142 0.34 -6.93 30.27
C PHE A 142 0.78 -6.93 31.74
N GLN A 143 1.74 -7.79 32.10
CA GLN A 143 2.39 -7.79 33.41
C GLN A 143 3.74 -7.04 33.38
N ILE A 144 4.23 -6.69 32.18
CA ILE A 144 5.51 -5.99 32.01
C ILE A 144 5.28 -4.47 32.10
N PRO A 145 6.08 -3.73 32.88
CA PRO A 145 5.94 -2.27 32.98
C PRO A 145 6.05 -1.57 31.61
N PRO A 146 5.18 -0.59 31.29
CA PRO A 146 5.21 0.11 30.00
C PRO A 146 6.58 0.68 29.60
N LYS A 147 7.36 1.18 30.58
CA LYS A 147 8.72 1.71 30.40
C LYS A 147 9.71 0.68 29.85
N TRP A 148 9.48 -0.61 30.09
CA TRP A 148 10.32 -1.67 29.53
C TRP A 148 10.21 -1.72 28.00
N PHE A 149 9.01 -1.51 27.45
CA PHE A 149 8.80 -1.57 26.00
C PHE A 149 9.47 -0.40 25.28
N SER A 150 9.34 0.82 25.81
CA SER A 150 9.98 2.02 25.24
C SER A 150 11.50 2.03 25.37
N THR A 151 12.10 1.13 26.16
CA THR A 151 13.56 1.04 26.36
C THR A 151 14.18 -0.16 25.67
N LYS A 152 13.62 -1.36 25.86
CA LYS A 152 14.20 -2.63 25.38
C LYS A 152 13.74 -3.04 23.98
N VAL A 153 12.55 -2.60 23.56
CA VAL A 153 11.95 -2.94 22.25
C VAL A 153 11.40 -1.71 21.53
N LYS A 154 12.05 -0.56 21.72
CA LYS A 154 11.62 0.75 21.19
C LYS A 154 11.37 0.77 19.68
N HIS A 155 12.04 -0.09 18.92
CA HIS A 155 11.90 -0.19 17.47
C HIS A 155 10.74 -1.10 17.02
N PHE A 156 10.08 -1.82 17.93
CA PHE A 156 8.98 -2.75 17.61
C PHE A 156 7.66 -2.33 18.26
N PHE A 157 7.73 -1.76 19.46
CA PHE A 157 6.56 -1.33 20.22
C PHE A 157 5.62 -0.36 19.48
N PRO A 158 6.12 0.57 18.63
CA PRO A 158 5.24 1.44 17.85
C PRO A 158 4.27 0.69 16.93
N PHE A 159 4.64 -0.51 16.47
CA PHE A 159 3.80 -1.33 15.59
C PHE A 159 2.80 -2.22 16.36
N MET A 160 2.82 -2.15 17.70
CA MET A 160 1.98 -2.95 18.58
C MET A 160 1.06 -2.12 19.48
N ARG A 161 1.39 -0.86 19.74
CA ARG A 161 0.54 0.07 20.48
C ARG A 161 0.01 1.13 19.53
N ASN A 162 -1.29 1.02 19.22
CA ASN A 162 -1.97 1.82 18.21
C ASN A 162 -1.19 1.79 16.89
N GLY A 163 -0.77 0.59 16.46
CA GLY A 163 0.17 0.43 15.36
C GLY A 163 -0.39 0.90 14.02
N GLN A 164 -1.69 0.76 13.81
CA GLN A 164 -2.34 1.20 12.58
C GLN A 164 -2.47 2.73 12.57
N MET A 165 -2.92 3.34 13.67
CA MET A 165 -2.90 4.80 13.85
C MET A 165 -1.50 5.37 13.75
N PHE A 166 -0.47 4.65 14.22
CA PHE A 166 0.92 5.06 14.09
C PHE A 166 1.36 5.18 12.63
N ASP A 167 1.09 4.16 11.83
CA ASP A 167 1.32 4.21 10.38
C ASP A 167 0.52 5.35 9.71
N LEU A 168 -0.69 5.62 10.22
CA LEU A 168 -1.58 6.71 9.80
C LEU A 168 -1.26 8.08 10.42
N GLY A 169 -0.06 8.26 10.97
CA GLY A 169 0.47 9.59 11.32
C GLY A 169 0.33 9.98 12.80
N LEU A 170 -0.25 9.14 13.65
CA LEU A 170 -0.24 9.35 15.11
C LEU A 170 1.17 9.08 15.65
N ASP A 171 1.77 10.03 16.36
CA ASP A 171 3.10 9.83 16.95
C ASP A 171 3.01 9.06 18.29
N GLN A 172 4.06 8.32 18.64
CA GLN A 172 4.06 7.48 19.86
C GLN A 172 4.16 8.32 21.14
N GLU A 173 4.77 9.50 21.01
CA GLU A 173 4.96 10.47 22.06
C GLU A 173 3.68 11.22 22.41
N THR A 174 2.72 11.33 21.48
CA THR A 174 1.50 12.15 21.59
C THR A 174 0.24 11.33 21.32
N GLN A 175 -0.06 10.39 22.21
CA GLN A 175 -1.27 9.54 22.15
C GLN A 175 -2.30 9.88 23.24
N ASP A 176 -2.37 11.15 23.66
CA ASP A 176 -3.46 11.63 24.50
C ASP A 176 -4.79 11.67 23.73
N ASN A 177 -5.91 11.72 24.46
CA ASN A 177 -7.24 11.66 23.87
C ASN A 177 -7.51 12.78 22.85
N LYS A 178 -6.94 13.98 23.04
CA LYS A 178 -7.14 15.10 22.12
C LYS A 178 -6.42 14.83 20.81
N THR A 179 -5.13 14.49 20.85
CA THR A 179 -4.34 14.20 19.65
C THR A 179 -4.90 12.99 18.88
N VAL A 180 -5.34 11.94 19.59
CA VAL A 180 -6.01 10.78 18.99
C VAL A 180 -7.32 11.21 18.31
N GLY A 181 -8.11 12.07 18.96
CA GLY A 181 -9.33 12.63 18.40
C GLY A 181 -9.08 13.41 17.11
N GLU A 182 -8.17 14.38 17.14
CA GLU A 182 -7.81 15.23 15.99
C GLU A 182 -7.28 14.40 14.81
N THR A 183 -6.39 13.45 15.08
CA THR A 183 -5.85 12.56 14.03
C THR A 183 -6.95 11.70 13.41
N PHE A 184 -7.85 11.16 14.24
CA PHE A 184 -8.99 10.37 13.77
C PHE A 184 -9.93 11.20 12.89
N GLU A 185 -10.28 12.43 13.31
CA GLU A 185 -11.14 13.30 12.52
C GLU A 185 -10.48 13.71 11.21
N ALA A 186 -9.17 13.97 11.18
CA ALA A 186 -8.47 14.20 9.91
C ALA A 186 -8.63 13.00 8.97
N LEU A 187 -8.32 11.79 9.46
CA LEU A 187 -8.37 10.55 8.67
C LEU A 187 -9.79 10.24 8.13
N SER A 188 -10.86 10.54 8.89
CA SER A 188 -12.24 10.30 8.46
C SER A 188 -12.68 11.15 7.27
N HIS A 189 -12.08 12.34 7.11
CA HIS A 189 -12.35 13.24 5.98
C HIS A 189 -11.35 13.08 4.83
N GLU A 190 -10.12 12.67 5.15
CA GLU A 190 -9.00 12.69 4.21
C GLU A 190 -8.83 11.39 3.39
N MET A 191 -9.39 10.27 3.86
CA MET A 191 -9.30 8.98 3.17
C MET A 191 -10.55 8.76 2.30
N ASP A 192 -10.35 8.54 1.00
CA ASP A 192 -11.43 8.19 0.09
C ASP A 192 -12.01 6.79 0.41
N LEU A 193 -11.13 5.86 0.75
CA LEU A 193 -11.47 4.49 1.15
C LEU A 193 -10.55 3.98 2.26
N VAL A 194 -11.13 3.29 3.25
CA VAL A 194 -10.39 2.50 4.23
C VAL A 194 -10.85 1.06 4.11
N MET A 195 -10.00 0.22 3.53
CA MET A 195 -10.25 -1.21 3.34
C MET A 195 -10.18 -1.95 4.69
N ILE A 196 -10.90 -3.06 4.82
CA ILE A 196 -10.88 -3.92 6.00
C ILE A 196 -10.34 -5.30 5.61
N THR A 197 -9.31 -5.77 6.30
CA THR A 197 -8.63 -7.04 5.99
C THR A 197 -9.59 -8.24 6.08
N GLU A 198 -10.54 -8.20 7.01
CA GLU A 198 -11.57 -9.21 7.20
C GLU A 198 -12.56 -9.29 6.03
N TYR A 199 -12.69 -8.21 5.26
CA TYR A 199 -13.56 -8.06 4.09
C TYR A 199 -12.73 -7.63 2.88
N PHE A 200 -11.61 -8.34 2.65
CA PHE A 200 -10.59 -7.93 1.69
C PHE A 200 -11.12 -7.87 0.25
N ASP A 201 -11.84 -8.91 -0.18
CA ASP A 201 -12.41 -8.98 -1.53
C ASP A 201 -13.50 -7.91 -1.71
N GLU A 202 -14.37 -7.75 -0.70
CA GLU A 202 -15.40 -6.73 -0.68
C GLU A 202 -14.79 -5.32 -0.80
N SER A 203 -13.69 -5.08 -0.08
CA SER A 203 -12.94 -3.84 -0.14
C SER A 203 -12.30 -3.62 -1.51
N LEU A 204 -11.86 -4.68 -2.20
CA LEU A 204 -11.30 -4.60 -3.54
C LEU A 204 -12.36 -4.25 -4.61
N ILE A 205 -13.60 -4.75 -4.47
CA ILE A 205 -14.71 -4.35 -5.34
C ILE A 205 -14.97 -2.85 -5.24
N LEU A 206 -15.04 -2.32 -4.01
CA LEU A 206 -15.17 -0.87 -3.81
C LEU A 206 -13.98 -0.11 -4.40
N LEU A 207 -12.75 -0.60 -4.17
CA LEU A 207 -11.55 0.04 -4.71
C LEU A 207 -11.55 0.07 -6.23
N LYS A 208 -11.93 -1.04 -6.88
CA LYS A 208 -12.08 -1.17 -8.34
C LYS A 208 -13.01 -0.08 -8.87
N GLU A 209 -14.21 0.01 -8.29
CA GLU A 209 -15.23 0.96 -8.71
C GLU A 209 -14.77 2.41 -8.53
N MET A 210 -14.23 2.74 -7.36
CA MET A 210 -13.81 4.10 -7.03
C MET A 210 -12.59 4.58 -7.84
N LEU A 211 -11.77 3.64 -8.33
CA LEU A 211 -10.63 3.91 -9.20
C LEU A 211 -10.96 3.77 -10.69
N CYS A 212 -12.16 3.32 -11.06
CA CYS A 212 -12.51 2.98 -12.45
C CYS A 212 -11.55 1.97 -13.07
N TRP A 213 -11.25 0.90 -12.31
CA TRP A 213 -10.36 -0.18 -12.71
C TRP A 213 -11.13 -1.42 -13.18
N ASP A 214 -10.43 -2.32 -13.87
CA ASP A 214 -10.97 -3.61 -14.27
C ASP A 214 -10.71 -4.69 -13.20
N PHE A 215 -11.42 -5.82 -13.27
CA PHE A 215 -11.18 -6.97 -12.38
C PHE A 215 -9.74 -7.49 -12.48
N ASP A 216 -9.15 -7.45 -13.67
CA ASP A 216 -7.76 -7.85 -13.90
C ASP A 216 -6.77 -6.98 -13.11
N ASP A 217 -7.09 -5.70 -12.87
CA ASP A 217 -6.22 -4.79 -12.15
C ASP A 217 -6.20 -5.08 -10.64
N ILE A 218 -7.34 -5.51 -10.07
CA ILE A 218 -7.49 -5.87 -8.65
C ILE A 218 -7.18 -7.34 -8.32
N THR A 219 -6.97 -8.18 -9.34
CA THR A 219 -6.67 -9.61 -9.14
C THR A 219 -5.34 -9.78 -8.40
N TYR A 220 -5.21 -10.83 -7.58
CA TYR A 220 -3.99 -11.05 -6.81
C TYR A 220 -3.72 -12.53 -6.55
N VAL A 221 -2.46 -12.88 -6.37
CA VAL A 221 -2.08 -14.21 -5.86
C VAL A 221 -1.87 -14.10 -4.36
N SER A 222 -2.58 -14.92 -3.60
CA SER A 222 -2.53 -14.87 -2.14
C SER A 222 -1.18 -15.37 -1.65
N GLN A 223 -0.34 -14.47 -1.10
CA GLN A 223 0.98 -14.81 -0.58
C GLN A 223 1.16 -14.31 0.84
N LEU A 224 2.18 -14.84 1.53
CA LEU A 224 2.51 -14.46 2.91
C LEU A 224 1.36 -14.77 3.88
N VAL A 225 0.50 -15.71 3.52
CA VAL A 225 -0.60 -16.17 4.35
C VAL A 225 -0.02 -16.99 5.49
N ARG A 226 -0.44 -16.66 6.71
CA ARG A 226 -0.06 -17.45 7.88
C ARG A 226 -0.76 -18.80 7.86
N LYS A 227 -0.02 -19.87 8.18
CA LYS A 227 -0.61 -21.19 8.43
C LYS A 227 -1.76 -21.07 9.43
N SER A 228 -2.87 -21.76 9.15
CA SER A 228 -4.03 -21.84 10.05
C SER A 228 -3.61 -22.34 11.44
N SER A 229 -2.77 -23.37 11.51
CA SER A 229 -2.20 -23.91 12.76
C SER A 229 -1.28 -22.95 13.53
N ALA A 230 -0.85 -21.85 12.89
CA ALA A 230 -0.09 -20.80 13.55
C ALA A 230 -0.97 -19.68 14.10
N ARG A 231 -2.27 -19.64 13.77
CA ARG A 231 -3.22 -18.67 14.35
C ARG A 231 -3.63 -19.18 15.73
N LYS A 232 -3.40 -18.36 16.76
CA LYS A 232 -3.88 -18.68 18.11
C LYS A 232 -5.23 -18.01 18.29
N ASN A 233 -6.23 -18.77 18.73
CA ASN A 233 -7.45 -18.18 19.26
C ASN A 233 -7.07 -17.41 20.53
N LEU A 234 -7.30 -16.10 20.52
CA LEU A 234 -7.08 -15.25 21.69
C LEU A 234 -8.25 -15.46 22.66
N SER A 235 -7.96 -15.54 23.96
CA SER A 235 -9.02 -15.54 24.97
C SER A 235 -9.69 -14.17 25.04
N SER A 236 -10.96 -14.13 25.47
CA SER A 236 -11.72 -12.88 25.60
C SER A 236 -11.03 -11.87 26.55
N ASP A 237 -10.47 -12.34 27.68
CA ASP A 237 -9.69 -11.51 28.60
C ASP A 237 -8.45 -10.89 27.93
N LEU A 238 -7.73 -11.67 27.13
CA LEU A 238 -6.56 -11.18 26.41
C LEU A 238 -6.95 -10.15 25.34
N MET A 239 -8.04 -10.41 24.61
CA MET A 239 -8.57 -9.44 23.64
C MET A 239 -8.94 -8.11 24.29
N GLU A 240 -9.61 -8.13 25.45
CA GLU A 240 -9.99 -6.91 26.16
C GLU A 240 -8.76 -6.08 26.56
N LYS A 241 -7.71 -6.74 27.06
CA LYS A 241 -6.43 -6.10 27.38
C LYS A 241 -5.77 -5.49 26.13
N ILE A 242 -5.80 -6.20 25.00
CA ILE A 242 -5.28 -5.69 23.72
C ILE A 242 -6.09 -4.48 23.25
N TYR A 243 -7.42 -4.49 23.37
CA TYR A 243 -8.28 -3.36 23.02
C TYR A 243 -8.03 -2.14 23.88
N LYS A 244 -7.82 -2.31 25.19
CA LYS A 244 -7.46 -1.21 26.08
C LYS A 244 -6.12 -0.58 25.68
N LEU A 245 -5.12 -1.41 25.37
CA LEU A 245 -3.81 -0.94 24.89
C LEU A 245 -3.91 -0.21 23.54
N ASN A 246 -4.78 -0.70 22.65
CA ASN A 246 -4.94 -0.24 21.27
C ASN A 246 -6.24 0.54 21.04
N HIS A 247 -6.64 1.37 22.00
CA HIS A 247 -7.93 2.05 21.98
C HIS A 247 -8.13 2.95 20.74
N ALA A 248 -7.06 3.56 20.22
CA ALA A 248 -7.15 4.41 19.03
C ALA A 248 -7.40 3.56 17.78
N ASP A 249 -6.72 2.42 17.64
CA ASP A 249 -6.98 1.46 16.55
C ASP A 249 -8.39 0.84 16.68
N VAL A 250 -8.91 0.63 17.89
CA VAL A 250 -10.29 0.18 18.11
C VAL A 250 -11.30 1.22 17.64
N LYS A 251 -11.09 2.51 17.98
CA LYS A 251 -11.94 3.61 17.50
C LYS A 251 -11.92 3.66 15.96
N LEU A 252 -10.72 3.61 15.38
CA LEU A 252 -10.49 3.61 13.93
C LEU A 252 -11.23 2.45 13.25
N TYR A 253 -11.01 1.21 13.70
CA TYR A 253 -11.61 0.01 13.10
C TYR A 253 -13.13 0.03 13.17
N ARG A 254 -13.73 0.39 14.33
CA ARG A 254 -15.19 0.43 14.48
C ARG A 254 -15.84 1.44 13.55
N HIS A 255 -15.22 2.60 13.36
CA HIS A 255 -15.73 3.61 12.43
C HIS A 255 -15.63 3.10 10.99
N PHE A 256 -14.44 2.73 10.54
CA PHE A 256 -14.22 2.42 9.13
C PHE A 256 -14.84 1.09 8.68
N ASN A 257 -15.01 0.12 9.59
CA ASN A 257 -15.81 -1.07 9.30
C ASN A 257 -17.26 -0.70 8.97
N ARG A 258 -17.86 0.22 9.74
CA ARG A 258 -19.22 0.71 9.46
C ARG A 258 -19.27 1.42 8.12
N THR A 259 -18.36 2.37 7.87
CA THR A 259 -18.36 3.12 6.61
C THR A 259 -18.07 2.25 5.39
N LEU A 260 -17.32 1.14 5.55
CA LEU A 260 -17.16 0.14 4.50
C LEU A 260 -18.53 -0.44 4.11
N TRP A 261 -19.29 -0.93 5.09
CA TRP A 261 -20.63 -1.47 4.85
C TRP A 261 -21.60 -0.43 4.32
N ASP A 262 -21.51 0.82 4.76
CA ASP A 262 -22.30 1.92 4.20
C ASP A 262 -21.99 2.13 2.70
N LYS A 263 -20.72 2.07 2.31
CA LYS A 263 -20.30 2.13 0.89
C LYS A 263 -20.75 0.91 0.10
N ILE A 264 -20.70 -0.30 0.68
CA ILE A 264 -21.21 -1.53 0.04
C ILE A 264 -22.73 -1.41 -0.20
N HIS A 265 -23.49 -0.94 0.79
CA HIS A 265 -24.92 -0.71 0.61
C HIS A 265 -25.21 0.34 -0.45
N ALA A 266 -24.40 1.41 -0.51
CA ALA A 266 -24.52 2.47 -1.52
C ALA A 266 -24.15 1.99 -2.94
N TYR A 267 -23.27 1.00 -3.08
CA TYR A 267 -22.97 0.34 -4.36
C TYR A 267 -24.24 -0.26 -4.99
N GLY A 268 -25.15 -0.77 -4.15
CA GLY A 268 -26.42 -1.32 -4.57
C GLY A 268 -26.36 -2.81 -4.94
N PRO A 269 -27.43 -3.34 -5.56
CA PRO A 269 -27.64 -4.79 -5.69
C PRO A 269 -26.59 -5.51 -6.55
N GLY A 270 -25.94 -4.81 -7.49
CA GLY A 270 -24.91 -5.40 -8.35
C GLY A 270 -23.60 -5.75 -7.62
N PHE A 271 -23.43 -5.32 -6.36
CA PHE A 271 -22.20 -5.58 -5.60
C PHE A 271 -21.92 -7.07 -5.44
N GLN A 272 -22.96 -7.88 -5.16
CA GLN A 272 -22.77 -9.31 -4.94
C GLN A 272 -22.39 -10.04 -6.23
N ASP A 273 -22.96 -9.64 -7.37
CA ASP A 273 -22.62 -10.20 -8.68
C ASP A 273 -21.17 -9.87 -9.05
N ASP A 274 -20.74 -8.62 -8.83
CA ASP A 274 -19.35 -8.19 -9.04
C ASP A 274 -18.38 -8.92 -8.10
N LEU A 275 -18.76 -9.13 -6.83
CA LEU A 275 -17.95 -9.85 -5.84
C LEU A 275 -17.80 -11.33 -6.20
N GLU A 276 -18.88 -12.00 -6.63
CA GLU A 276 -18.82 -13.40 -7.06
C GLU A 276 -17.98 -13.55 -8.33
N THR A 277 -18.20 -12.66 -9.31
CA THR A 277 -17.42 -12.61 -10.55
C THR A 277 -15.93 -12.44 -10.25
N PHE A 278 -15.58 -11.48 -9.38
CA PHE A 278 -14.20 -11.27 -8.97
C PHE A 278 -13.59 -12.51 -8.31
N ARG A 279 -14.30 -13.15 -7.39
CA ARG A 279 -13.81 -14.36 -6.70
C ARG A 279 -13.54 -15.50 -7.68
N GLN A 280 -14.39 -15.67 -8.69
CA GLN A 280 -14.19 -16.66 -9.75
C GLN A 280 -12.94 -16.33 -10.60
N ILE A 281 -12.78 -15.09 -11.05
CA ILE A 281 -11.60 -14.62 -11.80
C ILE A 281 -10.32 -14.83 -10.97
N ASN A 282 -10.35 -14.42 -9.71
CA ASN A 282 -9.20 -14.50 -8.83
C ASN A 282 -8.82 -15.97 -8.55
N ALA A 283 -9.80 -16.85 -8.35
CA ALA A 283 -9.57 -18.29 -8.19
C ALA A 283 -8.91 -18.90 -9.43
N ALA A 284 -9.41 -18.60 -10.63
CA ALA A 284 -8.84 -19.09 -11.89
C ALA A 284 -7.38 -18.63 -12.09
N VAL A 285 -7.07 -17.37 -11.77
CA VAL A 285 -5.68 -16.86 -11.83
C VAL A 285 -4.78 -17.53 -10.81
N ASN A 286 -5.26 -17.75 -9.58
CA ASN A 286 -4.47 -18.46 -8.56
C ASN A 286 -4.19 -19.90 -8.99
N GLU A 287 -5.19 -20.62 -9.51
CA GLU A 287 -5.01 -21.97 -10.04
C GLU A 287 -3.97 -21.99 -11.17
N GLN A 288 -4.15 -21.15 -12.19
CA GLN A 288 -3.26 -21.05 -13.34
C GLN A 288 -1.82 -20.74 -12.93
N CYS A 289 -1.62 -19.75 -12.04
CA CYS A 289 -0.29 -19.32 -11.65
C CYS A 289 0.38 -20.24 -10.63
N LEU A 290 -0.38 -21.02 -9.86
CA LEU A 290 0.16 -21.84 -8.78
C LEU A 290 0.21 -23.35 -9.07
N THR A 291 -0.32 -23.82 -10.22
CA THR A 291 -0.42 -25.26 -10.56
C THR A 291 0.89 -26.03 -10.33
N ASN A 292 2.04 -25.43 -10.69
CA ASN A 292 3.37 -26.03 -10.53
C ASN A 292 4.27 -25.26 -9.54
N ALA A 293 3.68 -24.43 -8.69
CA ALA A 293 4.41 -23.62 -7.74
C ALA A 293 4.84 -24.46 -6.52
N THR A 294 6.11 -24.35 -6.13
CA THR A 294 6.58 -24.94 -4.88
C THR A 294 6.32 -23.96 -3.75
N MET A 295 5.54 -24.39 -2.75
CA MET A 295 5.31 -23.59 -1.55
C MET A 295 6.48 -23.75 -0.57
N SER A 296 7.23 -22.68 -0.36
CA SER A 296 8.25 -22.55 0.68
C SER A 296 7.63 -21.96 1.95
N PHE A 297 8.05 -22.47 3.11
CA PHE A 297 7.66 -21.93 4.41
C PHE A 297 8.85 -21.30 5.11
N THR A 298 8.77 -20.00 5.37
CA THR A 298 9.76 -19.33 6.19
C THR A 298 9.52 -19.71 7.66
N ARG A 299 10.31 -20.64 8.20
CA ARG A 299 10.13 -21.21 9.56
C ARG A 299 10.15 -20.14 10.67
N SER A 300 10.89 -19.05 10.48
CA SER A 300 10.92 -17.91 11.43
C SER A 300 9.59 -17.15 11.46
N GLN A 301 9.00 -16.86 10.30
CA GLN A 301 7.80 -16.00 10.18
C GLN A 301 6.48 -16.79 10.07
N LYS A 302 6.52 -18.11 9.86
CA LYS A 302 5.35 -19.00 9.69
C LYS A 302 4.39 -18.57 8.57
N ILE A 303 4.94 -17.98 7.51
CA ILE A 303 4.22 -17.54 6.31
C ILE A 303 4.57 -18.44 5.11
N SER A 304 3.61 -18.61 4.19
CA SER A 304 3.84 -19.26 2.90
C SER A 304 4.38 -18.27 1.87
N GLN A 305 5.32 -18.74 1.04
CA GLN A 305 5.79 -18.06 -0.15
C GLN A 305 5.81 -19.06 -1.31
N TYR A 306 5.48 -18.60 -2.52
CA TYR A 306 5.49 -19.44 -3.71
C TYR A 306 6.77 -19.20 -4.52
N ALA A 307 7.43 -20.29 -4.89
CA ALA A 307 8.48 -20.29 -5.90
C ALA A 307 7.91 -20.86 -7.20
N LEU A 308 8.02 -20.12 -8.30
CA LEU A 308 7.54 -20.54 -9.60
C LEU A 308 8.65 -21.25 -10.41
N PRO A 309 8.29 -22.24 -11.24
CA PRO A 309 9.20 -22.83 -12.23
C PRO A 309 9.79 -21.81 -13.20
N GLN A 310 10.96 -22.10 -13.76
CA GLN A 310 11.63 -21.21 -14.72
C GLN A 310 10.77 -20.92 -15.95
N ASN A 311 9.96 -21.86 -16.44
CA ASN A 311 9.13 -21.68 -17.65
C ASN A 311 7.79 -20.97 -17.42
N THR A 312 7.57 -20.38 -16.23
CA THR A 312 6.30 -19.71 -15.91
C THR A 312 6.13 -18.40 -16.68
N SER A 313 4.89 -18.08 -17.08
CA SER A 313 4.55 -16.85 -17.79
C SER A 313 4.95 -15.60 -17.00
N GLU A 314 5.29 -14.52 -17.72
CA GLU A 314 5.62 -13.23 -17.11
C GLU A 314 4.47 -12.70 -16.26
N LYS A 315 3.22 -12.82 -16.75
CA LYS A 315 2.00 -12.48 -15.99
C LYS A 315 2.02 -13.13 -14.59
N CYS A 316 2.25 -14.44 -14.51
CA CYS A 316 2.30 -15.13 -13.22
C CYS A 316 3.52 -14.77 -12.37
N ARG A 317 4.68 -14.51 -12.98
CA ARG A 317 5.85 -14.01 -12.25
C ARG A 317 5.57 -12.66 -11.60
N ASP A 318 4.82 -11.79 -12.27
CA ASP A 318 4.44 -10.48 -11.72
C ASP A 318 3.42 -10.60 -10.60
N TYR A 319 2.45 -11.52 -10.70
CA TYR A 319 1.51 -11.82 -9.62
C TYR A 319 2.19 -12.26 -8.32
N ILE A 320 3.28 -13.01 -8.40
CA ILE A 320 3.99 -13.52 -7.22
C ILE A 320 5.16 -12.64 -6.76
N ARG A 321 5.48 -11.58 -7.51
CA ARG A 321 6.62 -10.74 -7.21
C ARG A 321 6.32 -9.95 -5.95
N LEU A 322 7.19 -10.11 -4.95
CA LEU A 322 7.07 -9.43 -3.66
C LEU A 322 7.51 -7.97 -3.80
N ASP A 323 6.98 -7.12 -2.93
CA ASP A 323 7.31 -5.68 -2.84
C ASP A 323 8.83 -5.43 -2.85
N GLU A 324 9.60 -6.21 -2.07
CA GLU A 324 11.06 -6.13 -2.01
C GLU A 324 11.77 -6.41 -3.35
N ARG A 325 11.12 -7.11 -4.27
CA ARG A 325 11.60 -7.39 -5.64
C ARG A 325 11.04 -6.40 -6.66
N TRP A 326 9.84 -5.87 -6.44
CA TRP A 326 9.26 -4.82 -7.28
C TRP A 326 10.03 -3.51 -7.15
N VAL A 327 10.34 -3.05 -5.93
CA VAL A 327 10.92 -1.70 -5.75
C VAL A 327 12.23 -1.48 -6.50
N PRO A 328 13.24 -2.38 -6.47
CA PRO A 328 14.45 -2.22 -7.27
C PRO A 328 14.15 -2.17 -8.78
N MET A 329 13.29 -3.06 -9.27
CA MET A 329 12.88 -3.08 -10.68
C MET A 329 12.19 -1.77 -11.11
N LEU A 330 11.30 -1.24 -10.27
CA LEU A 330 10.63 0.03 -10.51
C LEU A 330 11.58 1.22 -10.42
N ARG A 331 12.62 1.14 -9.57
CA ARG A 331 13.66 2.16 -9.49
C ARG A 331 14.47 2.22 -10.79
N ASP A 332 14.86 1.07 -11.34
CA ASP A 332 15.55 1.00 -12.63
C ASP A 332 14.66 1.50 -13.77
N TYR A 333 13.37 1.16 -13.73
CA TYR A 333 12.37 1.67 -14.65
C TYR A 333 12.26 3.21 -14.60
N MET A 334 12.20 3.80 -13.40
CA MET A 334 12.21 5.26 -13.21
C MET A 334 13.52 5.89 -13.70
N ALA A 335 14.67 5.28 -13.40
CA ALA A 335 15.97 5.76 -13.84
C ALA A 335 16.11 5.77 -15.38
N ARG A 336 15.56 4.75 -16.06
CA ARG A 336 15.51 4.70 -17.53
C ARG A 336 14.64 5.81 -18.11
N LYS A 337 13.46 6.06 -17.52
CA LYS A 337 12.57 7.15 -17.94
C LYS A 337 13.24 8.51 -17.83
N SER A 338 13.85 8.81 -16.69
CA SER A 338 14.52 10.09 -16.47
C SER A 338 15.74 10.26 -17.38
N SER A 339 16.52 9.20 -17.58
CA SER A 339 17.67 9.21 -18.51
C SER A 339 17.24 9.43 -19.96
N ALA A 340 16.20 8.75 -20.43
CA ALA A 340 15.68 8.92 -21.78
C ALA A 340 15.15 10.34 -22.03
N PHE A 341 14.45 10.93 -21.05
CA PHE A 341 14.00 12.31 -21.11
C PHE A 341 15.16 13.29 -21.26
N MET A 342 16.18 13.17 -20.41
CA MET A 342 17.35 14.06 -20.45
C MET A 342 18.14 13.91 -21.76
N ASN A 343 18.30 12.69 -22.28
CA ASN A 343 18.99 12.46 -23.55
C ASN A 343 18.23 13.09 -24.74
N ASN A 344 16.90 12.97 -24.77
CA ASN A 344 16.09 13.59 -25.81
C ASN A 344 16.12 15.12 -25.74
N ASP A 345 16.12 15.71 -24.54
CA ASP A 345 16.26 17.17 -24.39
C ASP A 345 17.64 17.65 -24.88
N LEU A 346 18.72 16.92 -24.57
CA LEU A 346 20.05 17.22 -25.09
C LEU A 346 20.13 17.17 -26.62
N GLN A 347 19.49 16.16 -27.26
CA GLN A 347 19.43 16.07 -28.72
C GLN A 347 18.65 17.22 -29.34
N ARG A 348 17.48 17.58 -28.81
CA ARG A 348 16.71 18.75 -29.25
C ARG A 348 17.51 20.04 -29.11
N ASN A 349 18.26 20.20 -28.02
CA ASN A 349 19.11 21.37 -27.82
C ASN A 349 20.24 21.43 -28.86
N ARG A 350 20.89 20.31 -29.19
CA ARG A 350 21.91 20.27 -30.27
C ARG A 350 21.33 20.65 -31.63
N LEU A 351 20.14 20.14 -31.97
CA LEU A 351 19.46 20.49 -33.22
C LEU A 351 19.08 21.97 -33.28
N SER A 352 18.55 22.54 -32.18
CA SER A 352 18.20 23.96 -32.10
C SER A 352 19.41 24.90 -32.23
N LYS A 353 20.56 24.53 -31.65
CA LYS A 353 21.82 25.27 -31.79
C LYS A 353 22.38 25.20 -33.21
N ASN A 354 22.29 24.03 -33.87
CA ASN A 354 22.74 23.90 -35.26
C ASN A 354 21.85 24.69 -36.23
N GLN A 355 20.55 24.82 -35.96
CA GLN A 355 19.66 25.68 -36.75
C GLN A 355 19.98 27.17 -36.55
N THR A 356 20.25 27.62 -35.33
CA THR A 356 20.61 29.04 -35.08
C THR A 356 21.97 29.44 -35.64
N VAL A 357 22.93 28.51 -35.71
CA VAL A 357 24.23 28.77 -36.36
C VAL A 357 24.10 28.82 -37.89
N GLY A 358 23.18 28.05 -38.49
CA GLY A 358 22.94 28.05 -39.94
C GLY A 358 22.34 29.36 -40.49
N PHE A 359 21.58 30.11 -39.68
CA PHE A 359 21.02 31.41 -40.08
C PHE A 359 21.98 32.60 -39.92
N ASN A 360 23.09 32.43 -39.19
CA ASN A 360 24.07 33.50 -38.97
C ASN A 360 25.25 33.50 -39.98
N ASN A 361 25.27 32.54 -40.92
CA ASN A 361 26.30 32.44 -41.97
C ASN A 361 25.80 32.85 -43.37
N ILE A 362 24.71 33.61 -43.46
CA ILE A 362 24.27 34.26 -44.70
C ILE A 362 24.40 35.78 -44.50
N LYS A 363 25.60 36.30 -44.66
CA LYS A 363 25.87 37.72 -44.95
C LYS A 363 27.06 37.82 -45.89
#